data_AF-A0A2S9SLZ8-F1
#
_entry.id   AF-A0A2S9SLZ8-F1
#
_cell.length_a   1.000
_cell.length_b   1.000
_cell.length_c   1.000
_cell.angle_alpha   90.00
_cell.angle_beta   90.00
_cell.angle_gamma   90.00
#
_symmetry.space_group_name_H-M   'P 1'
#
loop_
_entity.id
_entity.type
_entity.pdbx_description
1 polymer ?
#
loop_
_entity_poly.entity_id
_entity_poly.type
_entity_poly.pdbx_seq_one_letter_code
_entity_poly.pdbx_strand_id
1 'polypeptide(L)'
;MRPISSSLLSILSIILLEFIVKISSFTSLYFDKKYNICIERFWRSAKVEKIYLNEYDRVSVLKDDVKDYINFYNHKRFHESLEYKKPMEVYSNSMKINEKNYTSISESVA
;
A
#
# COMPACT_ATOMS: atom_id res chain seq x y z
N MET A 1 15.50 14.73 19.46
CA MET A 1 14.35 14.76 18.53
C MET A 1 13.96 16.22 18.35
N ARG A 2 13.94 16.74 17.12
CA ARG A 2 13.45 18.11 16.87
C ARG A 2 11.92 18.09 16.91
N PRO A 3 11.27 19.07 17.56
CA PRO A 3 9.82 19.12 17.62
C PRO A 3 9.29 19.53 16.24
N ILE A 4 8.41 18.70 15.68
CA ILE A 4 7.68 19.03 14.47
C ILE A 4 6.74 20.20 14.79
N SER A 5 6.74 21.26 13.98
CA SER A 5 5.90 22.42 14.26
C SER A 5 4.41 22.05 14.22
N SER A 6 3.65 22.51 15.22
CA SER A 6 2.25 22.10 15.46
C SER A 6 1.29 22.47 14.32
N SER A 7 1.67 23.41 13.45
CA SER A 7 0.88 23.88 12.31
C SER A 7 1.04 23.01 11.05
N LEU A 8 2.20 22.37 10.85
CA LEU A 8 2.41 21.43 9.74
C LEU A 8 1.79 20.06 10.04
N LEU A 9 1.82 19.63 11.31
CA LEU A 9 1.14 18.41 11.77
C LEU A 9 -0.37 18.45 11.54
N SER A 10 -1.02 19.60 11.74
CA SER A 10 -2.47 19.74 11.56
C SER A 10 -2.86 19.72 10.08
N ILE A 11 -2.14 20.43 9.22
CA ILE A 11 -2.40 20.48 7.77
C ILE A 11 -2.09 19.12 7.11
N LEU A 12 -0.96 18.50 7.48
CA LEU A 12 -0.61 17.16 6.99
C LEU A 12 -1.62 16.13 7.48
N SER A 13 -2.04 16.19 8.74
CA SER A 13 -3.09 15.30 9.28
C SER A 13 -4.42 15.45 8.56
N ILE A 14 -4.84 16.67 8.21
CA ILE A 14 -6.11 16.94 7.51
C ILE A 14 -6.03 16.44 6.06
N ILE A 15 -4.96 16.74 5.33
CA ILE A 15 -4.78 16.27 3.95
C ILE A 15 -4.67 14.74 3.91
N LEU A 16 -3.98 14.13 4.87
CA LEU A 16 -3.87 12.67 4.95
C LEU A 16 -5.20 12.02 5.36
N LEU A 17 -5.97 12.63 6.26
CA LEU A 17 -7.31 12.13 6.60
C LEU A 17 -8.23 12.19 5.38
N GLU A 18 -8.25 13.31 4.65
CA GLU A 18 -9.08 13.42 3.46
C GLU A 18 -8.65 12.47 2.35
N PHE A 19 -7.34 12.31 2.11
CA PHE A 19 -6.86 11.40 1.07
C PHE A 19 -7.08 9.93 1.44
N ILE A 20 -6.92 9.55 2.72
CA ILE A 20 -7.16 8.20 3.20
C ILE A 20 -8.66 7.90 3.22
N VAL A 21 -9.51 8.79 3.75
CA VAL A 21 -10.97 8.61 3.76
C VAL A 21 -11.50 8.53 2.34
N LYS A 22 -11.00 9.35 1.41
CA LYS A 22 -11.43 9.34 0.00
C LYS A 22 -10.95 8.10 -0.75
N ILE A 23 -9.74 7.60 -0.47
CA ILE A 23 -9.30 6.30 -0.97
C ILE A 23 -10.15 5.18 -0.38
N SER A 24 -10.39 5.16 0.93
CA SER A 24 -11.21 4.14 1.60
C SER A 24 -12.68 4.13 1.14
N SER A 25 -13.30 5.29 0.94
CA SER A 25 -14.66 5.40 0.41
C SER A 25 -14.74 5.01 -1.08
N PHE A 26 -13.70 5.31 -1.87
CA PHE A 26 -13.62 4.87 -3.26
C PHE A 26 -13.36 3.35 -3.35
N THR A 27 -12.49 2.79 -2.50
CA THR A 27 -12.21 1.35 -2.47
C THR A 27 -13.39 0.55 -1.94
N SER A 28 -14.16 1.06 -0.98
CA SER A 28 -15.38 0.37 -0.51
C SER A 28 -16.48 0.29 -1.57
N LEU A 29 -16.47 1.17 -2.58
CA LEU A 29 -17.48 1.17 -3.65
C LEU A 29 -17.07 0.30 -4.86
N TYR A 30 -15.77 0.10 -5.08
CA TYR A 30 -15.22 -0.55 -6.28
C TYR A 30 -14.37 -1.80 -6.01
N PHE A 31 -14.08 -2.13 -4.75
CA PHE A 31 -13.13 -3.18 -4.37
C PHE A 31 -13.72 -4.10 -3.29
N ASP A 32 -13.48 -5.41 -3.43
CA ASP A 32 -13.91 -6.41 -2.44
C ASP A 32 -13.34 -6.09 -1.05
N LYS A 33 -14.14 -6.35 0.00
CA LYS A 33 -13.83 -6.13 1.43
C LYS A 33 -12.43 -6.60 1.82
N LYS A 34 -11.92 -7.67 1.22
CA LYS A 34 -10.57 -8.18 1.46
C LYS A 34 -9.48 -7.17 1.09
N TYR A 35 -9.63 -6.45 -0.03
CA TYR A 35 -8.63 -5.49 -0.49
C TYR A 35 -8.67 -4.19 0.29
N ASN A 36 -9.86 -3.78 0.76
CA ASN A 36 -9.98 -2.62 1.62
C ASN A 36 -9.14 -2.78 2.91
N ILE A 37 -9.21 -3.95 3.54
CA ILE A 37 -8.43 -4.28 4.74
C ILE A 37 -6.91 -4.22 4.48
N CYS A 38 -6.45 -4.66 3.31
CA CYS A 38 -5.04 -4.60 2.93
C CYS A 38 -4.55 -3.15 2.76
N ILE A 39 -5.36 -2.32 2.10
CA ILE A 39 -5.06 -0.91 1.85
C ILE A 39 -5.02 -0.12 3.16
N GLU A 40 -5.96 -0.38 4.08
CA GLU A 40 -5.97 0.24 5.40
C GLU A 40 -4.72 -0.12 6.23
N ARG A 41 -4.30 -1.39 6.24
CA ARG A 41 -3.07 -1.83 6.91
C ARG A 41 -1.82 -1.21 6.31
N PHE A 42 -1.77 -1.11 4.99
CA PHE A 42 -0.69 -0.42 4.29
C PHE A 42 -0.57 1.04 4.76
N TRP A 43 -1.65 1.81 4.70
CA TRP A 43 -1.63 3.22 5.09
C TRP A 43 -1.38 3.42 6.59
N ARG A 44 -1.83 2.51 7.44
CA ARG A 44 -1.51 2.54 8.87
C ARG A 44 0.00 2.48 9.09
N SER A 45 0.68 1.57 8.40
CA SER A 45 2.13 1.36 8.52
C SER A 45 2.91 2.55 7.91
N ALA A 46 2.55 2.95 6.69
CA ALA A 46 3.20 4.07 5.98
C ALA A 46 3.19 5.38 6.79
N LYS A 47 2.06 5.65 7.46
CA LYS A 47 1.91 6.82 8.33
C LYS A 47 2.94 6.86 9.45
N VAL A 48 2.98 5.81 10.26
CA VAL A 48 3.78 5.77 11.47
C VAL A 48 5.27 5.61 11.17
N GLU A 49 5.61 4.83 10.13
CA GLU A 49 6.99 4.43 9.87
C GLU A 49 7.75 5.38 8.93
N LYS A 50 7.05 6.26 8.22
CA LYS A 50 7.67 7.13 7.21
C LYS A 50 7.11 8.55 7.23
N ILE A 51 5.78 8.70 7.14
CA ILE A 51 5.17 10.03 6.95
C ILE A 51 5.29 10.89 8.21
N TYR A 52 4.93 10.36 9.39
CA TYR A 52 4.97 11.13 10.64
C TYR A 52 6.38 11.36 11.20
N LEU A 53 7.38 10.67 10.67
CA LEU A 53 8.78 10.83 11.09
C LEU A 53 9.51 11.94 10.32
N ASN A 54 8.91 12.42 9.22
CA ASN A 54 9.53 13.38 8.31
C ASN A 54 8.73 14.68 8.26
N GLU A 55 9.43 15.78 8.04
CA GLU A 55 8.84 17.05 7.64
C GLU A 55 8.90 17.18 6.12
N TYR A 56 7.85 17.73 5.51
CA TYR A 56 7.75 17.87 4.07
C TYR A 56 7.49 19.33 3.71
N ASP A 57 8.47 19.95 3.06
CA ASP A 57 8.33 21.32 2.55
C ASP A 57 7.48 21.39 1.28
N ARG A 58 7.37 20.27 0.56
CA ARG A 58 6.68 20.17 -0.74
C ARG A 58 5.95 18.85 -0.87
N VAL A 59 4.76 18.88 -1.47
CA VAL A 59 3.95 17.68 -1.76
C VAL A 59 4.69 16.69 -2.67
N SER A 60 5.57 17.16 -3.56
CA SER A 60 6.39 16.28 -4.41
C SER A 60 7.31 15.38 -3.58
N VAL A 61 7.92 15.92 -2.52
CA VAL A 61 8.81 15.15 -1.64
C VAL A 61 8.02 14.08 -0.89
N LEU A 62 6.82 14.42 -0.40
CA LEU A 62 5.91 13.43 0.20
C LEU A 62 5.53 12.33 -0.78
N LYS A 63 5.25 12.66 -2.04
CA LYS A 63 4.92 11.67 -3.08
C LYS A 63 6.08 10.72 -3.37
N ASP A 64 7.30 11.24 -3.45
CA ASP A 64 8.49 10.42 -3.68
C ASP A 64 8.74 9.48 -2.49
N ASP A 65 8.64 9.99 -1.26
CA ASP A 65 8.78 9.17 -0.05
C ASP A 65 7.70 8.08 0.07
N VAL A 66 6.46 8.39 -0.32
CA VAL A 66 5.37 7.40 -0.41
C VAL A 66 5.69 6.35 -1.47
N LYS A 67 6.19 6.74 -2.64
CA LYS A 67 6.58 5.81 -3.71
C LYS A 67 7.69 4.87 -3.26
N ASP A 68 8.69 5.39 -2.57
CA ASP A 68 9.77 4.59 -1.99
C ASP A 68 9.25 3.62 -0.92
N TYR A 69 8.32 4.08 -0.08
CA TYR A 69 7.69 3.23 0.92
C TYR A 69 6.83 2.12 0.29
N ILE A 70 6.08 2.41 -0.78
CA ILE A 70 5.35 1.39 -1.55
C ILE A 70 6.31 0.33 -2.09
N ASN A 71 7.44 0.76 -2.67
CA ASN A 71 8.43 -0.16 -3.20
C ASN A 71 9.02 -1.05 -2.10
N PHE A 72 9.37 -0.47 -0.95
CA PHE A 72 9.82 -1.20 0.23
C PHE A 72 8.76 -2.19 0.73
N TYR A 73 7.52 -1.75 0.90
CA TYR A 73 6.42 -2.57 1.39
C TYR A 73 6.16 -3.77 0.48
N ASN A 74 6.17 -3.57 -0.84
CA ASN A 74 5.86 -4.63 -1.80
C ASN A 74 7.01 -5.62 -2.01
N HIS A 75 8.27 -5.17 -1.95
CA HIS A 75 9.41 -5.98 -2.38
C HIS A 75 10.38 -6.37 -1.25
N LYS A 76 10.28 -5.75 -0.07
CA LYS A 76 11.26 -5.96 1.01
C LYS A 76 10.60 -6.33 2.33
N ARG A 77 9.39 -5.85 2.62
CA ARG A 77 8.68 -6.16 3.87
C ARG A 77 8.06 -7.56 3.84
N PHE A 78 8.31 -8.32 4.91
CA PHE A 78 7.63 -9.58 5.16
C PHE A 78 6.33 -9.34 5.94
N HIS A 79 5.29 -10.10 5.60
CA HIS A 79 3.98 -10.00 6.23
C HIS A 79 3.58 -11.33 6.84
N GLU A 80 3.31 -11.35 8.14
CA GLU A 80 2.83 -12.54 8.85
C GLU A 80 1.54 -13.08 8.22
N SER A 81 0.61 -12.20 7.85
CA SER A 81 -0.63 -12.57 7.15
C SER A 81 -0.43 -13.17 5.76
N LEU A 82 0.79 -13.11 5.23
CA LEU A 82 1.21 -13.71 3.95
C LEU A 82 2.23 -14.83 4.18
N GLU A 83 2.19 -15.51 5.33
CA GLU A 83 3.14 -16.57 5.68
C GLU A 83 4.60 -16.10 5.61
N TYR A 84 4.85 -14.86 6.06
CA TYR A 84 6.15 -14.20 5.96
C TYR A 84 6.68 -14.10 4.52
N LYS A 85 5.79 -13.95 3.54
CA LYS A 85 6.14 -13.60 2.16
C LYS A 85 5.99 -12.10 1.91
N LYS A 86 6.60 -11.65 0.81
CA LYS A 86 6.46 -10.28 0.30
C LYS A 86 5.18 -10.15 -0.54
N PRO A 87 4.48 -9.01 -0.52
CA PRO A 87 3.26 -8.84 -1.32
C PRO A 87 3.50 -9.08 -2.82
N MET A 88 4.62 -8.60 -3.35
CA MET A 88 4.95 -8.81 -4.76
C MET A 88 5.18 -10.29 -5.10
N GLU A 89 5.76 -11.05 -4.17
CA GLU A 89 6.01 -12.48 -4.37
C GLU A 89 4.71 -13.28 -4.45
N VAL A 90 3.76 -12.99 -3.56
CA VAL A 90 2.42 -13.60 -3.57
C VAL A 90 1.70 -13.28 -4.89
N TYR A 91 1.75 -12.03 -5.33
CA TYR A 91 1.14 -11.61 -6.60
C TYR A 91 1.79 -12.32 -7.80
N SER A 92 3.11 -12.33 -7.91
CA SER A 92 3.82 -12.99 -9.01
C SER A 92 3.54 -14.49 -9.05
N ASN A 93 3.41 -15.15 -7.90
CA ASN A 93 3.04 -16.56 -7.84
C ASN A 93 1.59 -16.79 -8.30
N SER A 94 0.67 -15.92 -7.94
CA SER A 94 -0.73 -16.00 -8.40
C SER A 94 -0.85 -15.85 -9.92
N MET A 95 -0.08 -14.94 -10.53
CA MET A 95 -0.03 -14.76 -11.98
C MET A 95 0.49 -16.02 -12.69
N LYS A 96 1.57 -16.63 -12.18
CA LYS A 96 2.12 -17.89 -12.74
C LYS A 96 1.13 -19.05 -12.66
N ILE A 97 0.36 -19.15 -11.57
CA ILE A 97 -0.68 -20.18 -11.42
C ILE A 97 -1.77 -19.98 -12.47
N ASN A 98 -2.23 -18.73 -12.64
CA ASN A 98 -3.24 -18.40 -13.63
C ASN A 98 -2.76 -18.74 -15.05
N GLU A 99 -1.53 -18.36 -15.41
CA GLU A 99 -0.92 -18.69 -16.72
C GLU A 99 -0.91 -20.20 -16.96
N LYS A 100 -0.46 -21.00 -15.99
CA LYS A 100 -0.48 -22.48 -16.09
C LYS A 100 -1.89 -23.03 -16.28
N ASN A 101 -2.87 -22.49 -15.57
CA ASN A 101 -4.26 -22.91 -15.69
C ASN A 101 -4.76 -22.65 -17.13
N TYR A 102 -4.50 -21.46 -17.68
CA TYR A 102 -4.86 -21.14 -19.08
C TYR A 102 -4.21 -22.10 -20.08
N THR A 103 -2.91 -22.38 -19.93
CA THR A 103 -2.20 -23.33 -20.82
C THR A 103 -2.80 -24.73 -20.73
N SER A 104 -3.03 -25.24 -19.52
CA SER A 104 -3.61 -26.57 -19.32
C SER A 104 -5.04 -26.70 -19.88
N ILE A 105 -5.84 -25.64 -19.76
CA ILE A 105 -7.18 -25.60 -20.37
C ILE A 105 -7.04 -25.66 -21.89
N SER A 106 -6.16 -24.85 -22.49
CA SER A 106 -5.96 -24.82 -23.95
C SER A 106 -5.47 -26.15 -24.52
N GLU A 107 -4.66 -26.90 -23.78
CA GLU A 107 -4.18 -28.25 -24.18
C GLU A 107 -5.27 -29.32 -24.03
N SER A 108 -6.20 -29.15 -23.08
CA SER A 108 -7.30 -30.11 -22.85
C SER A 108 -8.48 -29.96 -23.81
N VAL A 109 -8.61 -28.81 -24.46
CA VAL A 109 -9.67 -28.52 -25.45
C VAL A 109 -9.20 -28.65 -26.91
N ALA A 110 -7.91 -28.95 -27.11
CA ALA A 110 -7.28 -29.23 -28.41
C ALA A 110 -7.22 -30.74 -28.65
#